data_AF-A0A4Q2A932-F1
#
_entry.id   AF-A0A4Q2A932-F1
#
_cell.length_a   1.000
_cell.length_b   1.000
_cell.length_c   1.000
_cell.angle_alpha   90.00
_cell.angle_beta   90.00
_cell.angle_gamma   90.00
#
_symmetry.space_group_name_H-M   'P 1'
#
loop_
_entity.id
_entity.type
_entity.pdbx_description
1 polymer ?
#
loop_
_entity_poly.entity_id
_entity_poly.type
_entity_poly.pdbx_seq_one_letter_code
_entity_poly.pdbx_strand_id
1 'polypeptide(L)'
;MVEVDAIEFQPDQPTYRDLQGVNRNILNCLSLDFDGANHAVLVDVPDLTAYGLGDGDVVTMTWVAYAGLPGGGGAEVARLVEPITLDSVTAKGFVWRVEPYEDYILPTYDPPPGAGTAGHASTTYSYLSGSETITSHPADAIVAMFDAAGSCPLT
;
A
#
# COMPACT_ATOMS: atom_id res chain seq x y z
N MET A 1 12.83 -41.07 -3.73
CA MET A 1 12.38 -40.00 -2.83
C MET A 1 12.09 -38.83 -3.74
N VAL A 2 10.82 -38.51 -3.97
CA VAL A 2 10.44 -37.37 -4.81
C VAL A 2 10.57 -36.15 -3.91
N GLU A 3 11.55 -35.30 -4.17
CA GLU A 3 11.58 -33.96 -3.60
C GLU A 3 10.42 -33.21 -4.28
N VAL A 4 9.37 -32.98 -3.51
CA VAL A 4 8.29 -32.10 -3.94
C VAL A 4 8.85 -30.69 -3.81
N ASP A 5 9.26 -30.12 -4.93
CA ASP A 5 9.48 -28.68 -5.06
C ASP A 5 8.12 -28.03 -4.78
N ALA A 6 7.94 -27.55 -3.55
CA ALA A 6 6.74 -26.79 -3.19
C ALA A 6 6.81 -25.49 -3.98
N ILE A 7 6.00 -25.37 -5.01
CA ILE A 7 5.78 -24.09 -5.69
C ILE A 7 5.19 -23.17 -4.63
N GLU A 8 6.00 -22.25 -4.09
CA GLU A 8 5.54 -21.20 -3.18
C GLU A 8 4.48 -20.38 -3.90
N PHE A 9 3.23 -20.54 -3.47
CA PHE A 9 2.11 -19.77 -4.00
C PHE A 9 2.09 -18.40 -3.34
N GLN A 10 2.59 -17.39 -4.03
CA GLN A 10 2.52 -16.00 -3.59
C GLN A 10 1.47 -15.23 -4.42
N PRO A 11 0.46 -14.62 -3.80
CA PRO A 11 -0.53 -13.79 -4.49
C PRO A 11 0.11 -12.57 -5.17
N ASP A 12 -0.54 -12.08 -6.22
CA ASP A 12 -0.14 -10.89 -6.96
C ASP A 12 -0.13 -9.65 -6.05
N GLN A 13 0.74 -8.68 -6.35
CA GLN A 13 0.78 -7.43 -5.61
C GLN A 13 -0.49 -6.58 -5.85
N PRO A 14 -0.90 -5.74 -4.88
CA PRO A 14 -1.82 -4.65 -5.17
C PRO A 14 -1.17 -3.60 -6.10
N THR A 15 -1.95 -2.64 -6.59
CA THR A 15 -1.43 -1.55 -7.42
C THR A 15 -1.92 -0.19 -6.93
N TYR A 16 -1.02 0.79 -6.86
CA TYR A 16 -1.41 2.16 -6.56
C TYR A 16 -2.07 2.82 -7.78
N ARG A 17 -3.14 3.58 -7.53
CA ARG A 17 -3.71 4.47 -8.55
C ARG A 17 -2.87 5.72 -8.71
N ASP A 18 -3.00 6.33 -9.88
CA ASP A 18 -2.50 7.67 -10.18
C ASP A 18 -1.01 7.88 -9.86
N LEU A 19 -0.21 6.82 -10.08
CA LEU A 19 1.25 6.90 -10.01
C LEU A 19 1.80 7.85 -11.08
N GLN A 20 2.69 8.73 -10.65
CA GLN A 20 3.31 9.78 -11.44
C GLN A 20 4.78 9.47 -11.77
N GLY A 21 5.38 10.34 -12.59
CA GLY A 21 6.76 10.22 -13.04
C GLY A 21 6.92 9.34 -14.28
N VAL A 22 8.13 9.35 -14.86
CA VAL A 22 8.43 8.65 -16.12
C VAL A 22 8.18 7.14 -16.03
N ASN A 23 8.46 6.55 -14.87
CA ASN A 23 8.30 5.12 -14.63
C ASN A 23 6.99 4.77 -13.92
N ARG A 24 6.09 5.74 -13.70
CA ARG A 24 4.84 5.57 -12.92
C ARG A 24 5.09 4.84 -11.60
N ASN A 25 5.98 5.37 -10.78
CA ASN A 25 6.39 4.77 -9.50
C ASN A 25 6.45 5.79 -8.36
N ILE A 26 5.92 6.99 -8.57
CA ILE A 26 5.92 8.08 -7.60
C ILE A 26 4.49 8.42 -7.22
N LEU A 27 4.20 8.36 -5.93
CA LEU A 27 3.03 8.98 -5.34
C LEU A 27 3.36 10.43 -5.00
N ASN A 28 2.66 11.38 -5.60
CA ASN A 28 2.80 12.80 -5.28
C ASN A 28 1.42 13.43 -5.04
N CYS A 29 1.35 14.76 -4.91
CA CYS A 29 0.09 15.43 -4.62
C CYS A 29 -1.01 15.17 -5.65
N LEU A 30 -0.69 14.87 -6.91
CA LEU A 30 -1.67 14.51 -7.94
C LEU A 30 -2.17 13.06 -7.82
N SER A 31 -1.55 12.24 -6.96
CA SER A 31 -1.96 10.87 -6.66
C SER A 31 -2.98 10.80 -5.52
N LEU A 32 -3.28 11.91 -4.86
CA LEU A 32 -4.26 11.96 -3.78
C LEU A 32 -5.66 12.02 -4.35
N ASP A 33 -6.56 11.23 -3.77
CA ASP A 33 -7.99 11.36 -4.01
C ASP A 33 -8.56 12.55 -3.23
N PHE A 34 -8.78 13.67 -3.92
CA PHE A 34 -9.36 14.89 -3.35
C PHE A 34 -10.88 14.84 -3.20
N ASP A 35 -11.56 13.89 -3.84
CA ASP A 35 -13.01 13.75 -3.71
C ASP A 35 -13.41 13.11 -2.37
N GLY A 36 -12.46 12.45 -1.70
CA GLY A 36 -12.62 11.92 -0.34
C GLY A 36 -12.23 12.91 0.76
N ALA A 37 -12.92 12.83 1.90
CA ALA A 37 -12.75 13.77 3.02
C ALA A 37 -11.36 13.78 3.67
N ASN A 38 -10.55 12.75 3.45
CA ASN A 38 -9.29 12.51 4.16
C ASN A 38 -8.05 12.42 3.24
N HIS A 39 -8.19 12.77 1.95
CA HIS A 39 -7.13 12.78 0.94
C HIS A 39 -6.31 11.48 0.91
N ALA A 40 -6.90 10.43 0.35
CA ALA A 40 -6.31 9.09 0.41
C ALA A 40 -5.33 8.81 -0.73
N VAL A 41 -4.35 7.95 -0.48
CA VAL A 41 -3.73 7.15 -1.56
C VAL A 41 -4.65 5.95 -1.83
N LEU A 42 -5.01 5.75 -3.10
CA LEU A 42 -5.88 4.65 -3.51
C LEU A 42 -5.05 3.44 -3.97
N VAL A 43 -5.41 2.28 -3.44
CA VAL A 43 -4.76 1.00 -3.71
C VAL A 43 -5.80 0.04 -4.28
N ASP A 44 -5.61 -0.38 -5.53
CA ASP A 44 -6.39 -1.45 -6.15
C ASP A 44 -5.89 -2.81 -5.66
N VAL A 45 -6.81 -3.59 -5.08
CA VAL A 45 -6.59 -4.99 -4.71
C VAL A 45 -7.21 -5.87 -5.81
N PRO A 46 -6.46 -6.87 -6.33
CA PRO A 46 -6.92 -7.70 -7.45
C PRO A 46 -8.08 -8.62 -7.06
N ASP A 47 -8.62 -9.36 -8.04
CA ASP A 47 -9.60 -10.41 -7.81
C ASP A 47 -8.99 -11.52 -6.93
N LEU A 48 -9.54 -11.67 -5.73
CA LEU A 48 -9.07 -12.62 -4.72
C LEU A 48 -9.77 -13.97 -4.81
N THR A 49 -10.82 -14.09 -5.63
CA THR A 49 -11.52 -15.37 -5.83
C THR A 49 -10.63 -16.41 -6.51
N ALA A 50 -9.64 -15.96 -7.28
CA ALA A 50 -8.59 -16.82 -7.84
C ALA A 50 -7.75 -17.53 -6.75
N TYR A 51 -7.75 -16.98 -5.53
CA TYR A 51 -7.04 -17.51 -4.36
C TYR A 51 -7.96 -18.28 -3.40
N GLY A 52 -9.21 -18.53 -3.81
CA GLY A 52 -10.21 -19.24 -3.02
C GLY A 52 -10.91 -18.39 -1.96
N LEU A 53 -10.69 -17.07 -1.95
CA LEU A 53 -11.34 -16.15 -1.03
C LEU A 53 -12.74 -15.75 -1.52
N GLY A 54 -13.67 -15.56 -0.57
CA GLY A 54 -15.06 -15.23 -0.85
C GLY A 54 -15.75 -14.48 0.30
N ASP A 55 -17.08 -14.50 0.26
CA ASP A 55 -17.93 -13.81 1.23
C ASP A 55 -17.67 -14.28 2.67
N GLY A 56 -17.42 -13.34 3.57
CA GLY A 56 -17.11 -13.57 4.97
C GLY A 56 -15.62 -13.83 5.29
N ASP A 57 -14.77 -14.03 4.28
CA ASP A 57 -13.32 -14.14 4.51
C ASP A 57 -12.72 -12.78 4.89
N VAL A 58 -11.62 -12.82 5.64
CA VAL A 58 -10.94 -11.60 6.10
C VAL A 58 -9.57 -11.47 5.45
N VAL A 59 -9.33 -10.30 4.85
CA VAL A 59 -8.04 -9.90 4.31
C VAL A 59 -7.50 -8.75 5.16
N THR A 60 -6.24 -8.83 5.55
CA THR A 60 -5.56 -7.76 6.29
C THR A 60 -4.71 -6.97 5.32
N MET A 61 -5.08 -5.71 5.09
CA MET A 61 -4.29 -4.73 4.35
C MET A 61 -3.20 -4.17 5.24
N THR A 62 -2.01 -3.95 4.68
CA THR A 62 -0.88 -3.34 5.40
C THR A 62 -0.18 -2.34 4.48
N TRP A 63 -0.14 -1.08 4.92
CA TRP A 63 0.70 -0.02 4.37
C TRP A 63 1.80 0.30 5.38
N VAL A 64 3.03 0.39 4.91
CA VAL A 64 4.16 0.86 5.71
C VAL A 64 4.90 1.94 4.94
N ALA A 65 5.02 3.12 5.56
CA ALA A 65 5.76 4.25 5.03
C ALA A 65 7.10 4.39 5.77
N TYR A 66 8.14 4.71 5.01
CA TYR A 66 9.51 4.83 5.47
C TYR A 66 10.09 6.18 5.04
N ALA A 67 10.98 6.72 5.88
CA ALA A 67 11.77 7.90 5.56
C ALA A 67 12.80 7.62 4.46
N GLY A 68 13.02 8.56 3.54
CA GLY A 68 14.03 8.42 2.49
C GLY A 68 13.64 7.45 1.36
N LEU A 69 14.47 7.38 0.33
CA LEU A 69 14.23 6.55 -0.85
C LEU A 69 14.49 5.05 -0.58
N PRO A 70 13.91 4.14 -1.41
CA PRO A 70 14.13 2.70 -1.28
C PRO A 70 15.62 2.34 -1.31
N GLY A 71 16.02 1.34 -0.52
CA GLY A 71 17.41 0.86 -0.42
C GLY A 71 18.33 1.69 0.49
N GLY A 72 17.85 2.83 1.02
CA GLY A 72 18.60 3.69 1.94
C GLY A 72 18.55 3.29 3.42
N GLY A 73 17.80 2.25 3.79
CA GLY A 73 17.64 1.82 5.19
C GLY A 73 16.81 2.78 6.05
N GLY A 74 15.85 3.47 5.42
CA GLY A 74 14.93 4.40 6.07
C GLY A 74 14.19 3.81 7.27
N ALA A 75 14.01 4.61 8.33
CA ALA A 75 13.15 4.23 9.44
C ALA A 75 11.68 4.24 9.02
N GLU A 76 10.89 3.32 9.56
CA GLU A 76 9.43 3.36 9.46
C GLU A 76 8.92 4.63 10.15
N VAL A 77 8.09 5.39 9.44
CA VAL A 77 7.51 6.66 9.92
C VAL A 77 6.00 6.58 10.11
N ALA A 78 5.32 5.66 9.42
CA ALA A 78 3.91 5.38 9.61
C ALA A 78 3.55 3.97 9.17
N ARG A 79 2.50 3.41 9.78
CA ARG A 79 1.96 2.10 9.44
C ARG A 79 0.44 2.09 9.63
N LEU A 80 -0.26 1.59 8.62
CA LEU A 80 -1.69 1.32 8.67
C LEU A 80 -1.90 -0.17 8.45
N VAL A 81 -2.65 -0.80 9.37
CA VAL A 81 -3.06 -2.21 9.28
C VAL A 81 -4.57 -2.26 9.44
N GLU A 82 -5.27 -2.79 8.45
CA GLU A 82 -6.73 -2.79 8.44
C GLU A 82 -7.29 -4.16 8.03
N PRO A 83 -8.11 -4.81 8.86
CA PRO A 83 -8.85 -6.00 8.46
C PRO A 83 -10.09 -5.62 7.65
N ILE A 84 -10.25 -6.25 6.49
CA ILE A 84 -11.38 -6.07 5.59
C ILE A 84 -12.11 -7.42 5.48
N THR A 85 -13.37 -7.44 5.89
CA THR A 85 -14.25 -8.59 5.64
C THR A 85 -14.77 -8.50 4.21
N LEU A 86 -14.53 -9.54 3.42
CA LEU A 86 -14.93 -9.60 2.04
C LEU A 86 -16.42 -9.90 1.92
N ASP A 87 -17.05 -9.33 0.90
CA ASP A 87 -18.35 -9.74 0.40
C ASP A 87 -18.23 -10.27 -1.03
N SER A 88 -19.36 -10.67 -1.63
CA SER A 88 -19.40 -11.21 -3.00
C SER A 88 -18.89 -10.24 -4.11
N VAL A 89 -18.80 -8.94 -3.81
CA VAL A 89 -18.30 -7.90 -4.71
C VAL A 89 -16.83 -7.65 -4.43
N THR A 90 -16.45 -7.37 -3.18
CA THR A 90 -15.05 -7.03 -2.83
C THR A 90 -14.11 -8.22 -2.99
N ALA A 91 -14.60 -9.47 -2.87
CA ALA A 91 -13.79 -10.64 -3.19
C ALA A 91 -13.28 -10.63 -4.65
N LYS A 92 -13.96 -9.94 -5.56
CA LYS A 92 -13.55 -9.79 -6.97
C LYS A 92 -12.60 -8.62 -7.21
N GLY A 93 -12.12 -8.00 -6.14
CA GLY A 93 -11.27 -6.81 -6.16
C GLY A 93 -12.00 -5.60 -5.61
N PHE A 94 -11.22 -4.70 -5.00
CA PHE A 94 -11.73 -3.49 -4.36
C PHE A 94 -10.65 -2.42 -4.28
N VAL A 95 -11.05 -1.21 -3.90
CA VAL A 95 -10.14 -0.09 -3.65
C VAL A 95 -9.99 0.08 -2.17
N TRP A 96 -8.77 -0.07 -1.68
CA TRP A 96 -8.40 0.30 -0.33
C TRP A 96 -7.90 1.74 -0.29
N ARG A 97 -8.18 2.43 0.80
CA ARG A 97 -7.85 3.85 0.99
C ARG A 97 -6.86 3.97 2.13
N VAL A 98 -5.66 4.45 1.84
CA VAL A 98 -4.68 4.79 2.88
C VAL A 98 -5.00 6.20 3.36
N GLU A 99 -5.70 6.29 4.49
CA GLU A 99 -6.19 7.54 5.06
C GLU A 99 -6.28 7.47 6.60
N PRO A 100 -6.19 8.61 7.31
CA PRO A 100 -6.02 9.96 6.78
C PRO A 100 -4.59 10.30 6.32
N TYR A 101 -4.48 11.26 5.40
CA TYR A 101 -3.19 11.77 4.89
C TYR A 101 -2.22 12.16 5.99
N GLU A 102 -2.70 12.88 7.00
CA GLU A 102 -1.88 13.41 8.10
C GLU A 102 -1.17 12.31 8.89
N ASP A 103 -1.80 11.15 9.05
CA ASP A 103 -1.29 10.07 9.91
C ASP A 103 -0.39 9.09 9.15
N TYR A 104 -0.75 8.76 7.90
CA TYR A 104 -0.12 7.64 7.20
C TYR A 104 0.75 8.03 6.00
N ILE A 105 0.66 9.29 5.55
CA ILE A 105 1.31 9.76 4.33
C ILE A 105 2.24 10.95 4.64
N LEU A 106 1.74 11.99 5.30
CA LEU A 106 2.49 13.20 5.67
C LEU A 106 3.81 12.93 6.42
N PRO A 107 3.94 11.91 7.30
CA PRO A 107 5.20 11.62 7.98
C PRO A 107 6.39 11.31 7.05
N THR A 108 6.15 11.03 5.76
CA THR A 108 7.22 10.88 4.77
C THR A 108 7.86 12.20 4.32
N TYR A 109 7.16 13.33 4.49
CA TYR A 109 7.62 14.66 4.08
C TYR A 109 8.55 15.32 5.10
N ASP A 110 8.27 15.18 6.39
CA ASP A 110 9.08 15.71 7.49
C ASP A 110 9.64 14.58 8.38
N PRO A 111 10.47 13.69 7.82
CA PRO A 111 11.06 12.61 8.60
C PRO A 111 12.15 13.13 9.54
N PRO A 112 12.66 12.30 10.47
CA PRO A 112 13.82 12.63 11.28
C PRO A 112 14.99 13.20 10.43
N PRO A 113 15.83 14.09 10.99
CA PRO A 113 16.84 14.82 10.23
C PRO A 113 17.74 13.93 9.37
N GLY A 114 17.91 14.30 8.09
CA GLY A 114 18.85 13.65 7.17
C GLY A 114 18.25 12.70 6.14
N ALA A 115 16.94 12.42 6.18
CA ALA A 115 16.28 11.50 5.25
C ALA A 115 15.72 12.17 3.97
N GLY A 116 15.69 13.51 3.90
CA GLY A 116 15.09 14.25 2.79
C GLY A 116 13.56 14.31 2.88
N THR A 117 12.91 15.02 1.96
CA THR A 117 11.45 15.24 1.97
C THR A 117 10.66 14.17 1.21
N ALA A 118 11.35 13.18 0.65
CA ALA A 118 10.75 12.04 -0.02
C ALA A 118 10.97 10.78 0.81
N GLY A 119 9.92 9.95 0.88
CA GLY A 119 9.95 8.63 1.47
C GLY A 119 9.73 7.53 0.45
N HIS A 120 9.43 6.34 0.96
CA HIS A 120 8.86 5.25 0.18
C HIS A 120 7.82 4.51 1.00
N ALA A 121 6.96 3.77 0.32
CA ALA A 121 5.96 2.94 0.96
C ALA A 121 5.93 1.55 0.33
N SER A 122 5.55 0.58 1.16
CA SER A 122 5.32 -0.80 0.77
C SER A 122 3.93 -1.22 1.21
N THR A 123 3.13 -1.74 0.28
CA THR A 123 1.75 -2.19 0.55
C THR A 123 1.59 -3.66 0.22
N THR A 124 0.96 -4.38 1.13
CA THR A 124 0.63 -5.81 0.98
C THR A 124 -0.78 -6.08 1.45
N TYR A 125 -1.32 -7.22 1.04
CA TYR A 125 -2.48 -7.83 1.66
C TYR A 125 -2.14 -9.25 2.11
N SER A 126 -2.80 -9.71 3.17
CA SER A 126 -2.59 -11.06 3.71
C SER A 126 -3.89 -11.70 4.17
N TYR A 127 -3.95 -13.02 4.19
CA TYR A 127 -5.11 -13.78 4.63
C TYR A 127 -4.68 -15.13 5.20
N LEU A 128 -5.59 -15.78 5.93
CA LEU A 128 -5.36 -17.12 6.46
C LEU A 128 -5.81 -18.19 5.46
N SER A 129 -4.93 -19.14 5.18
CA SER A 129 -5.25 -20.38 4.47
C SER A 129 -4.97 -21.56 5.43
N GLY A 130 -6.02 -22.07 6.06
CA GLY A 130 -5.89 -23.02 7.16
C GLY A 130 -5.23 -22.36 8.38
N SER A 131 -3.99 -22.75 8.70
CA SER A 131 -3.19 -22.17 9.79
C SER A 131 -2.05 -21.26 9.32
N GLU A 132 -1.87 -21.10 8.01
CA GLU A 132 -0.79 -20.30 7.45
C GLU A 132 -1.29 -18.93 7.01
N THR A 133 -0.49 -17.90 7.26
CA THR A 133 -0.73 -16.56 6.71
C THR A 133 -0.05 -16.46 5.36
N ILE A 134 -0.84 -16.30 4.30
CA ILE A 134 -0.36 -16.03 2.95
C ILE A 134 -0.31 -14.52 2.76
N THR A 135 0.81 -14.01 2.25
CA THR A 135 1.02 -12.56 2.01
C THR A 135 1.33 -12.33 0.54
N SER A 136 0.75 -11.30 -0.06
CA SER A 136 0.98 -10.91 -1.45
C SER A 136 2.44 -10.52 -1.72
N HIS A 137 2.80 -10.39 -2.99
CA HIS A 137 3.95 -9.56 -3.36
C HIS A 137 3.74 -8.12 -2.88
N PRO A 138 4.81 -7.40 -2.46
CA PRO A 138 4.70 -6.01 -2.06
C PRO A 138 4.54 -5.09 -3.27
N ALA A 139 3.72 -4.06 -3.11
CA ALA A 139 3.66 -2.93 -4.02
C ALA A 139 4.47 -1.77 -3.44
N ASP A 140 5.60 -1.45 -4.06
CA ASP A 140 6.48 -0.38 -3.60
C ASP A 140 6.31 0.89 -4.44
N ALA A 141 6.34 2.05 -3.79
CA ALA A 141 6.34 3.35 -4.46
C ALA A 141 7.22 4.36 -3.71
N ILE A 142 7.77 5.32 -4.47
CA ILE A 142 8.36 6.53 -3.89
C ILE A 142 7.21 7.43 -3.43
N VAL A 143 7.29 7.95 -2.21
CA VAL A 143 6.31 8.89 -1.66
C VAL A 143 6.93 10.28 -1.66
N ALA A 144 6.54 11.11 -2.62
CA ALA A 144 7.00 12.48 -2.78
C ALA A 144 5.81 13.44 -2.70
N MET A 145 5.14 13.43 -1.54
CA MET A 145 3.90 14.16 -1.26
C MET A 145 4.16 15.63 -0.91
N PHE A 146 4.85 16.33 -1.80
CA PHE A 146 5.22 17.73 -1.66
C PHE A 146 5.32 18.43 -3.01
N ASP A 147 5.25 19.76 -2.97
CA ASP A 147 5.52 20.65 -4.09
C ASP A 147 6.57 21.71 -3.72
N ALA A 148 6.67 22.78 -4.52
CA ALA A 148 7.62 23.86 -4.25
C ALA A 148 7.25 24.72 -3.03
N ALA A 149 6.00 24.66 -2.55
CA ALA A 149 5.48 25.43 -1.43
C ALA A 149 5.51 24.66 -0.10
N GLY A 150 5.48 23.33 -0.13
CA GLY A 150 5.55 22.50 1.07
C GLY A 150 5.00 21.10 0.87
N SER A 151 4.45 20.50 1.92
CA SER A 151 3.59 19.32 1.81
C SER A 151 2.39 19.61 0.91
N CYS A 152 1.73 18.56 0.41
CA CYS A 152 0.61 18.71 -0.51
C CYS A 152 -0.48 19.68 0.00
N PRO A 153 -0.97 20.60 -0.85
CA PRO A 153 -2.10 21.46 -0.52
C PRO A 153 -3.39 20.62 -0.51
N LEU A 154 -4.01 20.46 0.64
CA LEU A 154 -5.22 19.65 0.85
C LEU A 154 -6.53 20.46 0.62
N THR A 155 -6.52 21.40 -0.31
CA THR A 155 -7.60 22.40 -0.50
C THR A 155 -8.29 22.32 -1.84
#